data_AF-A0AAE4K9H2-F1
#
_entry.id   AF-A0AAE4K9H2-F1
#
_cell.length_a   1.000
_cell.length_b   1.000
_cell.length_c   1.000
_cell.angle_alpha   90.00
_cell.angle_beta   90.00
_cell.angle_gamma   90.00
#
_symmetry.space_group_name_H-M   'P 1'
#
loop_
_entity.id
_entity.type
_entity.pdbx_description
1 polymer ?
#
loop_
_entity_poly.entity_id
_entity_poly.type
_entity_poly.pdbx_seq_one_letter_code
_entity_poly.pdbx_strand_id
1 'polypeptide(L)' 'MLDKAIVRSIIDMFIFLEFSEDSQIDEDVAVSQMEALAAQLHGAPEATRMDLVEMITELAPQYGERSDFVRALPRTIGLE' A
#
# COMPACT_ATOMS: atom_id res chain seq x y z
N MET A 1 16.15 3.28 -6.73
CA MET A 1 14.92 3.59 -7.50
C MET A 1 14.17 2.29 -7.74
N LEU A 2 12.99 2.16 -7.14
CA LEU A 2 12.11 1.01 -7.30
C LEU A 2 11.44 0.99 -8.68
N ASP A 3 11.04 -0.19 -9.13
CA ASP A 3 10.25 -0.32 -10.34
C ASP A 3 8.79 0.06 -10.08
N LYS A 4 8.20 0.90 -10.94
CA LYS A 4 6.83 1.39 -10.79
C LYS A 4 5.80 0.26 -10.81
N ALA A 5 6.02 -0.82 -11.55
CA ALA A 5 5.11 -1.96 -11.58
C ALA A 5 5.10 -2.71 -10.25
N ILE A 6 6.23 -2.78 -9.54
CA ILE A 6 6.30 -3.35 -8.19
C ILE A 6 5.50 -2.49 -7.22
N VAL A 7 5.72 -1.18 -7.23
CA VAL A 7 5.02 -0.26 -6.31
C VAL A 7 3.52 -0.24 -6.60
N ARG A 8 3.10 -0.22 -7.87
CA ARG A 8 1.69 -0.35 -8.25
C ARG A 8 1.08 -1.65 -7.74
N SER A 9 1.76 -2.78 -7.91
CA SER A 9 1.25 -4.08 -7.42
C SER A 9 1.00 -4.06 -5.91
N ILE A 10 1.86 -3.37 -5.14
CA ILE A 10 1.68 -3.21 -3.70
C ILE A 10 0.46 -2.33 -3.41
N ILE A 11 0.34 -1.17 -4.06
CA ILE A 11 -0.82 -0.27 -3.89
C ILE A 11 -2.12 -0.97 -4.26
N ASP A 12 -2.14 -1.67 -5.38
CA ASP A 12 -3.31 -2.41 -5.88
C ASP A 12 -3.75 -3.48 -4.89
N MET A 13 -2.80 -4.12 -4.20
CA MET A 13 -3.11 -5.11 -3.15
C MET A 13 -3.75 -4.44 -1.93
N PHE A 14 -3.22 -3.32 -1.45
CA PHE A 14 -3.84 -2.59 -0.34
C PHE A 14 -5.25 -2.08 -0.72
N ILE A 15 -5.42 -1.60 -1.94
CA ILE A 15 -6.73 -1.22 -2.47
C ILE A 15 -7.68 -2.42 -2.50
N PHE A 16 -7.21 -3.58 -2.96
CA PHE A 16 -8.02 -4.78 -3.00
C PHE A 16 -8.46 -5.21 -1.59
N LEU A 17 -7.56 -5.17 -0.60
CA LEU A 17 -7.87 -5.56 0.77
C LEU A 17 -8.81 -4.56 1.46
N GLU A 18 -8.65 -3.25 1.22
CA GLU A 18 -9.48 -2.20 1.83
C GLU A 18 -10.87 -2.09 1.19
N PHE A 19 -10.97 -2.21 -0.14
CA PHE A 19 -12.19 -1.89 -0.89
C PHE A 19 -12.94 -3.13 -1.39
N SER A 20 -12.57 -4.33 -0.97
CA SER A 20 -13.40 -5.52 -1.19
C SER A 20 -14.55 -5.53 -0.19
N GLU A 21 -15.72 -5.98 -0.62
CA GLU A 21 -16.86 -6.14 0.28
C GLU A 21 -16.69 -7.37 1.17
N ASP A 22 -17.30 -7.36 2.36
CA ASP A 22 -17.32 -8.50 3.30
C ASP A 22 -17.87 -9.80 2.68
N SER A 23 -18.65 -9.68 1.60
CA SER A 23 -19.16 -10.81 0.83
C SER A 23 -18.09 -11.53 0.00
N GLN A 24 -16.94 -10.88 -0.22
CA GLN A 24 -15.84 -11.35 -1.05
C GLN A 24 -14.64 -11.79 -0.20
N ILE A 25 -14.33 -11.02 0.85
CA ILE A 25 -13.21 -11.26 1.76
C ILE A 25 -13.69 -11.00 3.19
N ASP A 26 -13.34 -11.91 4.09
CA ASP A 26 -13.52 -11.69 5.52
C ASP A 26 -12.67 -10.50 6.00
N GLU A 27 -13.29 -9.53 6.67
CA GLU A 27 -12.66 -8.27 7.09
C GLU A 27 -11.44 -8.53 7.99
N ASP A 28 -11.53 -9.46 8.95
CA ASP A 28 -10.43 -9.78 9.86
C ASP A 28 -9.24 -10.38 9.10
N VAL A 29 -9.52 -11.21 8.08
CA VAL A 29 -8.49 -11.76 7.19
C VAL A 29 -7.86 -10.65 6.34
N ALA A 30 -8.64 -9.71 5.82
CA ALA A 30 -8.14 -8.59 5.03
C ALA A 30 -7.19 -7.70 5.85
N VAL A 31 -7.61 -7.32 7.06
CA VAL A 31 -6.81 -6.55 8.02
C VAL A 31 -5.53 -7.28 8.37
N SER A 32 -5.62 -8.56 8.73
CA SER A 32 -4.43 -9.37 9.06
C SER A 32 -3.42 -9.41 7.89
N GLN A 33 -3.89 -9.49 6.65
CA GLN A 33 -3.03 -9.50 5.48
C GLN A 33 -2.40 -8.12 5.20
N MET A 34 -3.12 -7.02 5.44
CA MET A 34 -2.57 -5.66 5.35
C MET A 34 -1.45 -5.45 6.37
N GLU A 35 -1.65 -5.89 7.61
CA GLU A 35 -0.62 -5.84 8.66
C GLU A 35 0.62 -6.66 8.30
N ALA A 36 0.42 -7.88 7.77
CA ALA A 36 1.52 -8.74 7.34
C ALA A 36 2.35 -8.10 6.21
N LEU A 37 1.70 -7.47 5.23
CA LEU A 37 2.37 -6.73 4.16
C LEU A 37 3.14 -5.54 4.72
N ALA A 38 2.51 -4.73 5.59
CA ALA A 38 3.16 -3.59 6.23
C ALA A 38 4.42 -4.01 7.01
N ALA A 39 4.33 -5.08 7.80
CA ALA A 39 5.46 -5.62 8.54
C ALA A 39 6.63 -6.06 7.63
N GLN A 40 6.33 -6.69 6.50
CA GLN A 40 7.35 -7.08 5.54
C GLN A 40 8.02 -5.87 4.88
N LEU A 41 7.26 -4.84 4.52
CA LEU A 41 7.78 -3.60 3.94
C LEU A 41 8.63 -2.82 4.95
N HIS A 42 8.27 -2.85 6.23
CA HIS A 42 9.07 -2.28 7.32
C HIS A 42 10.48 -2.90 7.43
N GLY A 43 10.59 -4.20 7.12
CA GLY A 43 11.86 -4.92 7.12
C GLY A 43 12.83 -4.52 5.99
N ALA A 44 12.37 -3.75 5.00
CA ALA A 44 13.23 -3.27 3.92
C ALA A 44 14.25 -2.22 4.42
N PRO A 45 15.40 -2.06 3.74
CA PRO A 45 16.35 -1.00 4.05
C PRO A 45 15.70 0.40 4.01
N GLU A 46 16.18 1.32 4.84
CA GLU A 46 15.62 2.68 4.92
C GLU A 46 15.56 3.39 3.57
N ALA A 47 16.63 3.32 2.77
CA ALA A 47 16.65 3.88 1.42
C ALA A 47 15.54 3.30 0.52
N THR A 48 15.26 2.00 0.62
CA THR A 48 14.18 1.35 -0.12
C THR A 48 12.80 1.81 0.37
N ARG A 49 12.63 2.02 1.68
CA ARG A 49 11.37 2.53 2.24
C ARG A 49 11.14 3.98 1.79
N MET A 50 12.16 4.82 1.79
CA MET A 50 12.07 6.19 1.26
C MET A 50 11.71 6.21 -0.23
N ASP A 51 12.38 5.39 -1.05
CA ASP A 51 12.05 5.23 -2.47
C ASP A 51 10.57 4.80 -2.66
N LEU A 52 10.07 3.93 -1.76
CA LEU A 52 8.68 3.46 -1.80
C LEU A 52 7.69 4.59 -1.46
N VAL A 53 7.94 5.36 -0.41
CA VAL A 53 7.08 6.50 -0.01
C VAL A 53 7.00 7.54 -1.13
N GLU A 54 8.14 7.90 -1.73
CA GLU A 54 8.19 8.84 -2.85
C GLU A 54 7.37 8.33 -4.03
N MET A 55 7.55 7.06 -4.40
CA MET A 55 6.87 6.48 -5.55
C MET A 55 5.37 6.29 -5.33
N ILE A 56 4.94 5.94 -4.11
CA ILE A 56 3.51 5.90 -3.76
C ILE A 56 2.89 7.30 -3.93
N THR A 57 3.57 8.33 -3.44
CA THR A 57 3.11 9.72 -3.58
C THR A 57 3.03 10.17 -5.04
N GLU A 58 4.02 9.78 -5.87
CA GLU A 58 4.03 10.05 -7.31
C GLU A 58 2.88 9.35 -8.04
N LEU A 59 2.58 8.10 -7.68
CA LEU A 59 1.57 7.27 -8.34
C LEU A 59 0.15 7.60 -7.89
N ALA A 60 -0.05 8.12 -6.68
CA ALA A 60 -1.38 8.31 -6.09
C ALA A 60 -2.40 9.05 -6.99
N PRO A 61 -2.07 10.13 -7.72
CA PRO A 61 -3.02 10.81 -8.61
C PRO A 61 -3.60 9.93 -9.72
N GLN A 62 -2.94 8.82 -10.05
CA GLN A 62 -3.35 7.89 -11.11
C GLN A 62 -4.47 6.94 -10.66
N TYR A 63 -4.79 6.93 -9.36
CA TYR A 63 -5.80 6.06 -8.75
C TYR A 63 -7.20 6.70 -8.66
N GLY A 64 -7.40 7.89 -9.23
CA GLY A 64 -8.72 8.53 -9.31
C GLY A 64 -9.33 8.76 -7.93
N GLU A 65 -10.55 8.24 -7.72
CA GLU A 65 -11.28 8.34 -6.44
C GLU A 65 -10.52 7.72 -5.25
N ARG A 66 -9.60 6.78 -5.53
CA ARG A 66 -8.76 6.15 -4.50
C ARG A 66 -7.46 6.91 -4.23
N SER A 67 -7.21 8.05 -4.90
CA SER A 67 -5.96 8.80 -4.76
C SER A 67 -5.67 9.19 -3.30
N ASP A 68 -6.69 9.54 -2.51
CA ASP A 68 -6.48 9.98 -1.13
C ASP A 68 -6.07 8.81 -0.22
N PHE A 69 -6.67 7.63 -0.44
CA PHE A 69 -6.23 6.40 0.22
C PHE A 69 -4.76 6.09 -0.12
N VAL A 70 -4.40 6.15 -1.41
CA VAL A 70 -3.03 5.86 -1.84
C VAL A 70 -2.02 6.88 -1.28
N ARG A 71 -2.38 8.16 -1.19
CA ARG A 71 -1.54 9.18 -0.52
C ARG A 71 -1.34 8.90 0.96
N ALA A 72 -2.34 8.34 1.63
CA ALA A 72 -2.29 8.03 3.05
C ALA A 72 -1.53 6.73 3.35
N LEU A 73 -1.38 5.83 2.36
CA LEU A 73 -0.76 4.52 2.54
C LEU A 73 0.57 4.55 3.31
N PRO A 74 1.57 5.37 2.95
CA PRO A 74 2.87 5.37 3.64
C PRO A 74 2.74 5.53 5.15
N ARG A 75 1.85 6.42 5.61
CA ARG A 75 1.55 6.62 7.02
C ARG A 75 0.78 5.45 7.62
N THR A 76 -0.24 4.94 6.91
CA THR A 76 -1.06 3.80 7.36
C THR A 76 -0.20 2.55 7.62
N ILE A 77 0.82 2.33 6.79
CA ILE A 77 1.72 1.17 6.92
C ILE A 77 2.99 1.46 7.74
N GLY A 78 3.08 2.64 8.39
CA GLY A 78 4.16 2.99 9.32
C GLY A 78 5.49 3.42 8.69
N LEU A 79 5.51 3.74 7.39
CA LEU A 79 6.72 4.12 6.66
C LEU A 79 7.03 5.63 6.68
N GLU A 80 6.08 6.46 7.09
CA GLU A 80 6.18 7.91 7.30
C GLU A 80 5.61 8.28 8.68
#